data_AF-A0A9D5VWM3-F1
#
_entry.id   AF-A0A9D5VWM3-F1
#
_cell.length_a   1.000
_cell.length_b   1.000
_cell.length_c   1.000
_cell.angle_alpha   90.00
_cell.angle_beta   90.00
_cell.angle_gamma   90.00
#
_symmetry.space_group_name_H-M   'P 1'
#
loop_
_entity.id
_entity.type
_entity.pdbx_description
1 polymer ?
#
loop_
_entity_poly.entity_id
_entity_poly.type
_entity_poly.pdbx_seq_one_letter_code
_entity_poly.pdbx_strand_id
1 'polypeptide(L)'
;MVSTGIGQIDELLGGLFVGDNIVWYDEAASLAFLFCQNFIKISKSQQESLIYVSFDRSPKNLLEKLGNLSENNLLTILDCFTFGKGEGAEVFLKFYEKRTIESQCQIILVKEPHNTENVMKFLYDVHKTKKGVVRFVFESLTGMQELWNGENQLLKFYSHSCPHLYELNTIAYWIIEKKAHSSKLKAHINKIAQVAIDLTLKRGKSFLTVLKAERRNIEAIGKPFSYWTKGADIIFEFEKPTPSKINLGSRLKEIRQKNNLSQKETASLVGVTSSTISQIESNQIYPSLPALLKLAEIFSIDISYFFQASLKEDKKFIFKWADAKETNLSDLPKENITGRFLASLPFESTIKPYLIDIAPHKKISGHFFNHKGEELGVLLSGTLDMTIDGIEYNVKQGDLIYLSSQTPAKWENKNDSPVQLLWVTVNYLL
;
A
#
# COMPACT_ATOMS: atom_id res chain seq x y z
N MET A 1 10.58 0.43 -15.68
CA MET A 1 9.59 0.75 -14.63
C MET A 1 10.36 0.94 -13.34
N VAL A 2 10.12 2.04 -12.63
CA VAL A 2 10.79 2.38 -11.36
C VAL A 2 9.77 2.26 -10.23
N SER A 3 10.16 1.65 -9.11
CA SER A 3 9.29 1.49 -7.95
C SER A 3 9.21 2.78 -7.13
N THR A 4 8.02 3.06 -6.59
CA THR A 4 7.76 4.10 -5.59
C THR A 4 8.29 3.71 -4.19
N GLY A 5 8.69 2.44 -4.00
CA GLY A 5 8.98 1.85 -2.70
C GLY A 5 7.74 1.32 -1.98
N ILE A 6 6.56 1.47 -2.58
CA ILE A 6 5.28 1.04 -2.02
C ILE A 6 4.56 0.20 -3.06
N GLY A 7 4.62 -1.12 -2.90
CA GLY A 7 4.19 -2.08 -3.93
C GLY A 7 2.76 -1.88 -4.43
N GLN A 8 1.85 -1.45 -3.56
CA GLN A 8 0.47 -1.22 -3.96
C GLN A 8 0.26 0.07 -4.76
N ILE A 9 1.13 1.09 -4.60
CA ILE A 9 1.13 2.25 -5.50
C ILE A 9 1.73 1.86 -6.84
N ASP A 10 2.75 0.99 -6.83
CA ASP A 10 3.33 0.45 -8.06
C ASP A 10 2.28 -0.35 -8.84
N GLU A 11 1.46 -1.15 -8.17
CA GLU A 11 0.33 -1.85 -8.78
C GLU A 11 -0.71 -0.86 -9.33
N LEU A 12 -1.07 0.15 -8.54
CA LEU A 12 -2.05 1.17 -8.92
C LEU A 12 -1.62 1.99 -10.14
N LEU A 13 -0.34 2.36 -10.24
CA LEU A 13 0.21 3.21 -11.29
C LEU A 13 0.82 2.43 -12.46
N GLY A 14 1.02 1.12 -12.33
CA GLY A 14 1.94 0.37 -13.19
C GLY A 14 3.39 0.84 -13.03
N GLY A 15 3.75 1.27 -11.82
CA GLY A 15 5.03 1.88 -11.46
C GLY A 15 5.28 3.26 -12.07
N LEU A 16 6.44 3.82 -11.71
CA LEU A 16 6.92 5.09 -12.25
C LEU A 16 7.69 4.87 -13.56
N PHE A 17 7.63 5.86 -14.43
CA PHE A 17 8.37 5.91 -15.68
C PHE A 17 9.50 6.93 -15.54
N VAL A 18 10.63 6.63 -16.17
CA VAL A 18 11.71 7.59 -16.32
C VAL A 18 11.18 8.79 -17.13
N GLY A 19 11.42 9.99 -16.63
CA GLY A 19 10.85 11.25 -17.10
C GLY A 19 9.63 11.73 -16.29
N ASP A 20 9.03 10.91 -15.42
CA ASP A 20 7.84 11.35 -14.69
C ASP A 20 8.13 12.53 -13.75
N ASN A 21 7.32 13.57 -13.90
CA ASN A 21 7.09 14.56 -12.86
C ASN A 21 5.82 14.18 -12.09
N ILE A 22 5.98 13.80 -10.82
CA ILE A 22 4.92 13.38 -9.92
C ILE A 22 4.63 14.48 -8.92
N VAL A 23 3.40 14.99 -8.91
CA VAL A 23 2.96 16.03 -7.98
C VAL A 23 2.14 15.41 -6.86
N TRP A 24 2.52 15.72 -5.61
CA TRP A 24 1.85 15.30 -4.39
C TRP A 24 1.16 16.51 -3.76
N TYR A 25 -0.17 16.57 -3.88
CA TYR A 25 -1.00 17.52 -3.16
C TYR A 25 -1.22 17.04 -1.73
N ASP A 26 -0.59 17.71 -0.76
CA ASP A 26 -0.66 17.35 0.66
C ASP A 26 -1.66 18.26 1.40
N GLU A 27 -2.69 17.67 2.00
CA GLU A 27 -3.66 18.41 2.83
C GLU A 27 -3.12 18.79 4.21
N ALA A 28 -2.20 18.00 4.79
CA ALA A 28 -1.74 18.17 6.16
C ALA A 28 -0.23 18.51 6.27
N ALA A 29 0.39 18.90 5.14
CA ALA A 29 1.81 19.26 5.00
C ALA A 29 2.83 18.24 5.56
N SER A 30 2.36 17.02 5.86
CA SER A 30 3.11 15.99 6.56
C SER A 30 2.90 14.59 5.98
N LEU A 31 1.83 14.38 5.20
CA LEU A 31 1.50 13.07 4.64
C LEU A 31 2.50 12.69 3.55
N ALA A 32 2.83 13.62 2.65
CA ALA A 32 3.71 13.39 1.50
C ALA A 32 5.13 12.98 1.92
N PHE A 33 5.58 13.41 3.10
CA PHE A 33 6.91 13.09 3.59
C PHE A 33 7.15 11.59 3.74
N LEU A 34 6.15 10.81 4.17
CA LEU A 34 6.26 9.35 4.30
C LEU A 34 6.45 8.67 2.93
N PHE A 35 5.81 9.17 1.89
CA PHE A 35 5.99 8.69 0.52
C PHE A 35 7.39 9.03 0.00
N CYS A 36 7.91 10.21 0.36
CA CYS A 36 9.28 10.61 0.05
C CYS A 36 10.31 9.72 0.76
N GLN A 37 10.08 9.36 2.03
CA GLN A 37 10.96 8.43 2.76
C GLN A 37 11.02 7.06 2.08
N ASN A 38 9.88 6.51 1.65
CA ASN A 38 9.84 5.26 0.89
C ASN A 38 10.56 5.39 -0.45
N PHE A 39 10.41 6.52 -1.14
CA PHE A 39 11.13 6.81 -2.38
C PHE A 39 12.65 6.93 -2.17
N ILE A 40 13.11 7.52 -1.07
CA ILE A 40 14.54 7.58 -0.70
C ILE A 40 15.07 6.19 -0.38
N LYS A 41 14.32 5.40 0.40
CA LYS A 41 14.68 4.03 0.78
C LYS A 41 14.87 3.14 -0.45
N ILE A 42 13.89 3.14 -1.38
CA ILE A 42 13.98 2.32 -2.58
C ILE A 42 15.11 2.80 -3.51
N SER A 43 15.37 4.11 -3.59
CA SER A 43 16.50 4.66 -4.37
C SER A 43 17.85 4.17 -3.86
N LYS A 44 18.06 4.20 -2.53
CA LYS A 44 19.26 3.62 -1.90
C LYS A 44 19.40 2.13 -2.23
N SER A 45 18.31 1.36 -2.11
CA SER A 45 18.34 -0.09 -2.38
C SER A 45 18.66 -0.43 -3.84
N GLN A 46 18.27 0.45 -4.77
CA GLN A 46 18.51 0.30 -6.21
C GLN A 46 19.81 0.96 -6.68
N GLN A 47 20.62 1.49 -5.75
CA GLN A 47 21.87 2.20 -6.05
C GLN A 47 21.69 3.41 -6.99
N GLU A 48 20.53 4.08 -6.93
CA GLU A 48 20.25 5.27 -7.72
C GLU A 48 20.49 6.55 -6.91
N SER A 49 21.04 7.57 -7.57
CA SER A 49 21.27 8.87 -6.93
C SER A 49 19.97 9.61 -6.68
N LEU A 50 19.81 10.20 -5.49
CA LEU A 50 18.67 11.04 -5.15
C LEU A 50 19.12 12.43 -4.69
N ILE A 51 18.51 13.45 -5.28
CA ILE A 51 18.68 14.86 -4.92
C ILE A 51 17.43 15.34 -4.18
N TYR A 52 17.59 15.73 -2.91
CA TYR A 52 16.54 16.27 -2.07
C TYR A 52 16.69 17.79 -1.98
N VAL A 53 15.71 18.55 -2.43
CA VAL A 53 15.75 20.01 -2.51
C VAL A 53 14.87 20.56 -1.39
N SER A 54 15.49 21.15 -0.37
CA SER A 54 14.82 21.61 0.86
C SER A 54 14.70 23.13 0.90
N PHE A 55 13.47 23.64 0.88
CA PHE A 55 13.13 25.05 1.09
C PHE A 55 12.53 25.32 2.48
N ASP A 56 11.93 24.30 3.10
CA ASP A 56 11.11 24.47 4.32
C ASP A 56 11.84 24.09 5.60
N ARG A 57 12.97 23.40 5.52
CA ARG A 57 13.67 22.86 6.69
C ARG A 57 15.15 23.14 6.64
N SER A 58 15.69 23.53 7.81
CA SER A 58 17.13 23.56 8.02
C SER A 58 17.73 22.16 7.84
N PRO A 59 19.01 22.07 7.44
CA PRO A 59 19.70 20.79 7.30
C PRO A 59 19.61 19.91 8.55
N LYS A 60 19.79 20.50 9.74
CA LYS A 60 19.69 19.77 11.01
C LYS A 60 18.31 19.12 11.17
N ASN A 61 17.23 19.88 11.02
CA ASN A 61 15.87 19.38 11.20
C ASN A 61 15.51 18.33 10.15
N LEU A 62 15.98 18.50 8.91
CA LEU A 62 15.75 17.52 7.85
C LEU A 62 16.49 16.20 8.13
N LEU A 63 17.75 16.25 8.57
CA LEU A 63 18.51 15.05 8.93
C LEU A 63 17.86 14.28 10.09
N GLU A 64 17.43 14.98 11.14
CA GLU A 64 16.69 14.37 12.26
C GLU A 64 15.42 13.66 11.76
N LYS A 65 14.69 14.28 10.83
CA LYS A 65 13.46 13.72 10.27
C LYS A 65 13.71 12.53 9.34
N LEU A 66 14.83 12.52 8.61
CA LEU A 66 15.24 11.42 7.75
C LEU A 66 15.78 10.23 8.54
N GLY A 67 16.35 10.47 9.73
CA GLY A 67 16.98 9.43 10.56
C GLY A 67 18.01 8.63 9.76
N ASN A 68 17.93 7.30 9.82
CA ASN A 68 18.85 6.38 9.13
C ASN A 68 18.82 6.50 7.59
N LEU A 69 17.82 7.16 6.99
CA LEU A 69 17.82 7.43 5.55
C LEU A 69 18.88 8.47 5.14
N SER A 70 19.34 9.29 6.09
CA SER A 70 20.42 10.26 5.87
C SER A 70 21.81 9.61 5.83
N GLU A 71 21.94 8.37 6.29
CA GLU A 71 23.13 7.53 6.16
C GLU A 71 23.21 6.95 4.74
N ASN A 72 23.38 7.83 3.74
CA ASN A 72 23.28 7.46 2.34
C ASN A 72 24.19 8.33 1.46
N ASN A 73 25.27 7.73 0.92
CA ASN A 73 26.20 8.38 -0.01
C ASN A 73 25.64 8.71 -1.39
N LEU A 74 24.50 8.12 -1.74
CA LEU A 74 23.75 8.43 -2.96
C LEU A 74 22.73 9.55 -2.75
N LEU A 75 22.51 9.99 -1.50
CA LEU A 75 21.66 11.12 -1.17
C LEU A 75 22.46 12.42 -1.21
N THR A 76 21.97 13.40 -1.97
CA THR A 76 22.46 14.79 -1.94
C THR A 76 21.32 15.72 -1.55
N ILE A 77 21.52 16.53 -0.51
CA ILE A 77 20.56 17.53 -0.07
C ILE A 77 21.01 18.90 -0.60
N LEU A 78 20.15 19.58 -1.34
CA LEU A 78 20.30 20.99 -1.66
C LEU A 78 19.56 21.80 -0.59
N ASP A 79 20.34 22.52 0.21
CA ASP A 79 19.82 23.40 1.25
C ASP A 79 19.53 24.78 0.67
N CYS A 80 18.27 24.99 0.28
CA CYS A 80 17.72 26.30 -0.09
C CYS A 80 17.10 27.02 1.11
N PHE A 81 16.99 26.37 2.27
CA PHE A 81 16.40 26.95 3.47
C PHE A 81 17.35 27.97 4.10
N THR A 82 18.62 27.62 4.33
CA THR A 82 19.52 28.42 5.16
C THR A 82 19.66 29.87 4.68
N PHE A 83 19.88 30.10 3.38
CA PHE A 83 19.89 31.45 2.80
C PHE A 83 18.54 31.90 2.22
N GLY A 84 17.52 31.05 2.31
CA GLY A 84 16.15 31.39 1.95
C GLY A 84 15.41 31.85 3.20
N LYS A 85 14.47 31.02 3.67
CA LYS A 85 13.66 31.29 4.88
C LYS A 85 14.49 31.40 6.17
N GLY A 86 15.69 30.83 6.21
CA GLY A 86 16.63 30.97 7.31
C GLY A 86 17.40 32.28 7.32
N GLU A 87 17.28 33.10 6.26
CA GLU A 87 17.86 34.44 6.11
C GLU A 87 19.38 34.52 6.35
N GLY A 88 20.10 33.41 6.23
CA GLY A 88 21.52 33.33 6.52
C GLY A 88 21.86 33.52 8.01
N ALA A 89 20.89 33.32 8.91
CA ALA A 89 21.10 33.49 10.34
C ALA A 89 22.22 32.57 10.86
N GLU A 90 23.06 33.11 11.74
CA GLU A 90 24.26 32.43 12.27
C GLU A 90 23.95 31.06 12.89
N VAL A 91 22.78 30.91 13.51
CA VAL A 91 22.32 29.65 14.10
C VAL A 91 22.25 28.50 13.09
N PHE A 92 21.90 28.79 11.84
CA PHE A 92 21.86 27.79 10.76
C PHE A 92 23.24 27.60 10.12
N LEU A 93 24.05 28.66 10.00
CA LEU A 93 25.40 28.57 9.44
C LEU A 93 26.34 27.72 10.32
N LYS A 94 26.17 27.77 11.65
CA LYS A 94 26.89 26.92 12.62
C LYS A 94 26.77 25.42 12.34
N PHE A 95 25.74 24.99 11.61
CA PHE A 95 25.60 23.61 11.15
C PHE A 95 26.80 23.17 10.29
N TYR A 96 27.29 24.07 9.43
CA TYR A 96 28.36 23.77 8.47
C TYR A 96 29.75 23.80 9.10
N GLU A 97 29.94 24.56 10.17
CA GLU A 97 31.21 24.63 10.91
C GLU A 97 31.51 23.35 11.69
N LYS A 98 30.46 22.71 12.23
CA LYS A 98 30.58 21.53 13.10
C LYS A 98 30.50 20.19 12.36
N ARG A 99 30.30 20.21 11.04
CA ARG A 99 30.11 19.00 10.26
C ARG A 99 31.48 18.37 9.96
N THR A 100 31.77 17.25 10.62
CA THR A 100 32.90 16.40 10.26
C THR A 100 32.70 15.83 8.85
N ILE A 101 33.81 15.64 8.13
CA ILE A 101 33.88 15.15 6.74
C ILE A 101 33.23 13.76 6.56
N GLU A 102 32.90 13.06 7.65
CA GLU A 102 32.30 11.72 7.69
C GLU A 102 30.78 11.66 7.46
N SER A 103 30.11 12.79 7.20
CA SER A 103 28.68 12.76 6.93
C SER A 103 28.37 11.95 5.67
N GLN A 104 27.62 10.85 5.81
CA GLN A 104 27.42 9.91 4.72
C GLN A 104 26.61 10.49 3.55
N CYS A 105 25.67 11.42 3.76
CA CYS A 105 25.02 12.15 2.68
C CYS A 105 25.67 13.52 2.39
N GLN A 106 25.73 13.88 1.11
CA GLN A 106 26.25 15.17 0.67
C GLN A 106 25.21 16.26 0.94
N ILE A 107 25.61 17.40 1.50
CA ILE A 107 24.75 18.58 1.66
C ILE A 107 25.43 19.75 0.97
N ILE A 108 24.69 20.42 0.09
CA ILE A 108 25.16 21.54 -0.70
C ILE A 108 24.33 22.75 -0.33
N LEU A 109 25.01 23.75 0.23
CA LEU A 109 24.41 25.03 0.58
C LEU A 109 24.16 25.84 -0.69
N VAL A 110 22.90 26.13 -0.99
CA VAL A 110 22.51 26.97 -2.12
C VAL A 110 22.56 28.43 -1.67
N LYS A 111 23.55 29.18 -2.21
CA LYS A 111 23.60 30.63 -2.02
C LYS A 111 22.51 31.28 -2.87
N GLU A 112 21.90 32.36 -2.40
CA GLU A 112 20.86 33.12 -3.15
C GLU A 112 19.68 32.27 -3.68
N PRO A 113 18.99 31.47 -2.85
CA PRO A 113 17.86 30.63 -3.29
C PRO A 113 16.62 31.43 -3.71
N HIS A 114 16.59 32.74 -3.44
CA HIS A 114 15.58 33.69 -3.93
C HIS A 114 15.63 33.87 -5.46
N ASN A 115 16.78 33.61 -6.09
CA ASN A 115 16.95 33.67 -7.53
C ASN A 115 16.68 32.28 -8.14
N THR A 116 15.57 32.17 -8.88
CA THR A 116 15.12 30.93 -9.52
C THR A 116 16.14 30.38 -10.53
N GLU A 117 16.80 31.22 -11.31
CA GLU A 117 17.82 30.81 -12.29
C GLU A 117 19.04 30.21 -11.60
N ASN A 118 19.41 30.78 -10.46
CA ASN A 118 20.51 30.28 -9.66
C ASN A 118 20.17 28.93 -9.03
N VAL A 119 18.94 28.75 -8.48
CA VAL A 119 18.47 27.44 -8.01
C VAL A 119 18.52 26.39 -9.13
N MET A 120 18.06 26.73 -10.33
CA MET A 120 18.13 25.82 -11.50
C MET A 120 19.57 25.46 -11.84
N LYS A 121 20.49 26.42 -11.83
CA LYS A 121 21.90 26.17 -12.07
C LYS A 121 22.48 25.17 -11.07
N PHE A 122 22.24 25.36 -9.77
CA PHE A 122 22.68 24.41 -8.73
C PHE A 122 22.08 23.01 -8.95
N LEU A 123 20.78 22.93 -9.26
CA LEU A 123 20.12 21.66 -9.55
C LEU A 123 20.81 20.90 -10.69
N TYR A 124 21.06 21.57 -11.82
CA TYR A 124 21.67 20.96 -13.00
C TYR A 124 23.15 20.64 -12.82
N ASP A 125 23.91 21.52 -12.15
CA ASP A 125 25.32 21.26 -11.89
C ASP A 125 25.49 20.06 -10.97
N VAL A 126 24.63 19.92 -9.96
CA VAL A 126 24.64 18.73 -9.09
C VAL A 126 24.20 17.49 -9.84
N HIS A 127 23.15 17.57 -10.66
CA HIS A 127 22.73 16.46 -11.52
C HIS A 127 23.86 15.93 -12.41
N LYS A 128 24.64 16.81 -13.06
CA LYS A 128 25.78 16.44 -13.92
C LYS A 128 26.85 15.62 -13.20
N THR A 129 26.96 15.74 -11.88
CA THR A 129 27.92 14.96 -11.08
C THR A 129 27.44 13.55 -10.77
N LYS A 130 26.16 13.25 -11.02
CA LYS A 130 25.53 11.95 -10.71
C LYS A 130 25.56 11.04 -11.94
N LYS A 131 25.50 9.74 -11.69
CA LYS A 131 25.43 8.69 -12.71
C LYS A 131 24.11 7.92 -12.56
N GLY A 132 23.66 7.29 -13.63
CA GLY A 132 22.42 6.51 -13.62
C GLY A 132 21.17 7.40 -13.67
N VAL A 133 20.04 6.84 -13.24
CA VAL A 133 18.76 7.54 -13.22
C VAL A 133 18.71 8.39 -11.96
N VAL A 134 18.78 9.72 -12.13
CA VAL A 134 18.73 10.63 -10.99
C VAL A 134 17.28 10.88 -10.57
N ARG A 135 17.04 10.77 -9.27
CA ARG A 135 15.73 11.00 -8.66
C ARG A 135 15.72 12.30 -7.89
N PHE A 136 14.60 12.99 -7.88
CA PHE A 136 14.43 14.26 -7.19
C PHE A 136 13.27 14.21 -6.20
N VAL A 137 13.44 14.89 -5.07
CA VAL A 137 12.36 15.26 -4.16
C VAL A 137 12.46 16.76 -3.93
N PHE A 138 11.43 17.50 -4.31
CA PHE A 138 11.31 18.94 -4.08
C PHE A 138 10.35 19.20 -2.91
N GLU A 139 10.90 19.56 -1.73
CA GLU A 139 10.17 19.94 -0.51
C GLU A 139 10.38 21.44 -0.23
N SER A 140 9.46 22.33 -0.59
CA SER A 140 8.21 22.11 -1.32
C SER A 140 7.96 23.23 -2.33
N LEU A 141 7.04 23.03 -3.28
CA LEU A 141 6.56 24.09 -4.17
C LEU A 141 5.93 25.24 -3.37
N THR A 142 5.30 24.95 -2.23
CA THR A 142 4.75 25.97 -1.32
C THR A 142 5.86 26.82 -0.72
N GLY A 143 6.91 26.18 -0.20
CA GLY A 143 8.09 26.88 0.30
C GLY A 143 8.81 27.74 -0.75
N MET A 144 8.90 27.24 -1.98
CA MET A 144 9.41 27.99 -3.12
C MET A 144 8.56 29.22 -3.43
N GLN A 145 7.23 29.09 -3.46
CA GLN A 145 6.33 30.21 -3.72
C GLN A 145 6.45 31.31 -2.68
N GLU A 146 6.54 30.94 -1.40
CA GLU A 146 6.72 31.88 -0.29
C GLU A 146 8.03 32.65 -0.46
N LEU A 147 9.12 31.95 -0.79
CA LEU A 147 10.42 32.59 -1.01
C LEU A 147 10.47 33.50 -2.24
N TRP A 148 9.78 33.12 -3.32
CA TRP A 148 9.80 33.84 -4.60
C TRP A 148 8.65 34.84 -4.74
N ASN A 149 7.91 35.11 -3.66
CA ASN A 149 6.86 36.11 -3.58
C ASN A 149 5.77 35.96 -4.66
N GLY A 150 5.32 34.73 -4.91
CA GLY A 150 4.05 34.48 -5.60
C GLY A 150 4.02 33.34 -6.60
N GLU A 151 2.79 32.92 -6.91
CA GLU A 151 2.51 31.76 -7.77
C GLU A 151 3.03 31.91 -9.20
N ASN A 152 3.18 33.13 -9.71
CA ASN A 152 3.67 33.37 -11.07
C ASN A 152 5.14 32.96 -11.23
N GLN A 153 5.99 33.27 -10.26
CA GLN A 153 7.41 32.88 -10.29
C GLN A 153 7.55 31.37 -10.11
N LEU A 154 6.80 30.78 -9.17
CA LEU A 154 6.72 29.33 -8.99
C LEU A 154 6.32 28.64 -10.31
N LEU A 155 5.27 29.12 -10.97
CA LEU A 155 4.78 28.51 -12.19
C LEU A 155 5.81 28.59 -13.32
N LYS A 156 6.51 29.72 -13.48
CA LYS A 156 7.60 29.86 -14.46
C LYS A 156 8.74 28.88 -14.17
N PHE A 157 9.16 28.76 -12.92
CA PHE A 157 10.19 27.81 -12.52
C PHE A 157 9.75 26.37 -12.80
N TYR A 158 8.54 25.99 -12.41
CA TYR A 158 8.00 24.65 -12.60
C TYR A 158 7.83 24.30 -14.09
N SER A 159 7.27 25.21 -14.89
CA SER A 159 7.06 24.99 -16.33
C SER A 159 8.34 24.96 -17.14
N HIS A 160 9.41 25.57 -16.65
CA HIS A 160 10.74 25.46 -17.24
C HIS A 160 11.48 24.21 -16.77
N SER A 161 11.42 23.89 -15.47
CA SER A 161 12.20 22.79 -14.86
C SER A 161 11.67 21.41 -15.26
N CYS A 162 10.35 21.19 -15.27
CA CYS A 162 9.78 19.87 -15.54
C CYS A 162 10.13 19.30 -16.92
N PRO A 163 10.02 20.07 -18.04
CA PRO A 163 10.46 19.58 -19.35
C PRO A 163 11.96 19.25 -19.38
N HIS A 164 12.82 20.06 -18.74
CA HIS A 164 14.25 19.78 -18.67
C HIS A 164 14.54 18.49 -17.88
N LEU A 165 13.87 18.30 -16.74
CA LEU A 165 13.99 17.07 -15.95
C LEU A 165 13.49 15.83 -16.71
N TYR A 166 12.48 15.98 -17.56
CA TYR A 166 12.01 14.93 -18.46
C TYR A 166 13.10 14.54 -19.47
N GLU A 167 13.71 15.53 -20.15
CA GLU A 167 14.81 15.30 -21.12
C GLU A 167 16.06 14.71 -20.46
N LEU A 168 16.31 15.04 -19.19
CA LEU A 168 17.40 14.47 -18.40
C LEU A 168 17.14 13.03 -17.92
N ASN A 169 16.01 12.40 -18.30
CA ASN A 169 15.64 11.05 -17.90
C ASN A 169 15.62 10.87 -16.37
N THR A 170 15.03 11.84 -15.67
CA THR A 170 14.94 11.84 -14.19
C THR A 170 13.56 11.40 -13.71
N ILE A 171 13.39 11.20 -12.40
CA ILE A 171 12.06 11.04 -11.78
C ILE A 171 11.95 12.05 -10.65
N ALA A 172 10.93 12.90 -10.67
CA ALA A 172 10.82 14.02 -9.76
C ALA A 172 9.52 14.00 -8.94
N TYR A 173 9.64 13.99 -7.62
CA TYR A 173 8.54 14.23 -6.69
C TYR A 173 8.47 15.72 -6.35
N TRP A 174 7.29 16.30 -6.55
CA TRP A 174 6.98 17.69 -6.27
C TRP A 174 5.90 17.78 -5.21
N ILE A 175 6.24 18.28 -4.02
CA ILE A 175 5.30 18.37 -2.90
C ILE A 175 4.68 19.76 -2.89
N ILE A 176 3.36 19.83 -2.72
CA ILE A 176 2.63 21.10 -2.67
C ILE A 176 1.49 21.01 -1.66
N GLU A 177 1.35 22.04 -0.82
CA GLU A 177 0.22 22.13 0.09
C GLU A 177 -1.06 22.45 -0.67
N LYS A 178 -2.00 21.50 -0.67
CA LYS A 178 -3.19 21.54 -1.53
C LYS A 178 -4.04 22.80 -1.34
N LYS A 179 -4.15 23.26 -0.09
CA LYS A 179 -5.04 24.36 0.32
C LYS A 179 -4.36 25.74 0.26
N ALA A 180 -3.04 25.80 0.14
CA ALA A 180 -2.29 27.06 0.10
C ALA A 180 -2.33 27.76 -1.27
N HIS A 181 -2.77 27.07 -2.32
CA HIS A 181 -2.62 27.53 -3.69
C HIS A 181 -3.92 27.62 -4.49
N SER A 182 -3.94 28.56 -5.44
CA SER A 182 -5.07 28.83 -6.31
C SER A 182 -5.40 27.63 -7.21
N SER A 183 -6.69 27.47 -7.52
CA SER A 183 -7.12 26.44 -8.47
C SER A 183 -6.48 26.63 -9.85
N LYS A 184 -6.18 27.88 -10.24
CA LYS A 184 -5.48 28.19 -11.49
C LYS A 184 -4.07 27.63 -11.49
N LEU A 185 -3.26 27.85 -10.46
CA LEU A 185 -1.91 27.31 -10.38
C LEU A 185 -1.93 25.77 -10.44
N LYS A 186 -2.79 25.13 -9.64
CA LYS A 186 -2.91 23.66 -9.59
C LYS A 186 -3.29 23.07 -10.95
N ALA A 187 -4.19 23.71 -11.70
CA ALA A 187 -4.54 23.27 -13.05
C ALA A 187 -3.34 23.32 -14.01
N HIS A 188 -2.50 24.36 -13.94
CA HIS A 188 -1.30 24.48 -14.77
C HIS A 188 -0.24 23.43 -14.39
N ILE A 189 0.00 23.23 -13.09
CA ILE A 189 0.89 22.19 -12.57
C ILE A 189 0.46 20.81 -13.09
N ASN A 190 -0.83 20.48 -12.98
CA ASN A 190 -1.38 19.21 -13.46
C ASN A 190 -1.27 19.03 -14.98
N LYS A 191 -1.28 20.12 -15.75
CA LYS A 191 -1.10 20.04 -17.21
C LYS A 191 0.30 19.51 -17.56
N ILE A 192 1.32 19.92 -16.82
CA ILE A 192 2.73 19.60 -17.06
C ILE A 192 3.13 18.26 -16.40
N ALA A 193 2.61 17.97 -15.21
CA ALA A 193 2.93 16.75 -14.47
C ALA A 193 2.48 15.48 -15.21
N GLN A 194 3.28 14.42 -15.18
CA GLN A 194 2.88 13.11 -15.71
C GLN A 194 1.92 12.41 -14.75
N VAL A 195 2.14 12.55 -13.44
CA VAL A 195 1.30 11.96 -12.40
C VAL A 195 0.92 13.03 -11.38
N ALA A 196 -0.34 13.06 -10.97
CA ALA A 196 -0.81 13.93 -9.91
C ALA A 196 -1.57 13.09 -8.86
N ILE A 197 -1.18 13.23 -7.60
CA ILE A 197 -1.70 12.47 -6.47
C ILE A 197 -2.21 13.44 -5.41
N ASP A 198 -3.38 13.14 -4.87
CA ASP A 198 -4.04 13.90 -3.81
C ASP A 198 -4.03 13.11 -2.50
N LEU A 199 -3.43 13.68 -1.46
CA LEU A 199 -3.41 13.15 -0.11
C LEU A 199 -4.38 13.94 0.76
N THR A 200 -5.39 13.26 1.31
CA THR A 200 -6.43 13.91 2.12
C THR A 200 -6.61 13.23 3.47
N LEU A 201 -7.03 14.01 4.46
CA LEU A 201 -7.37 13.52 5.80
C LEU A 201 -8.85 13.78 6.06
N LYS A 202 -9.65 12.71 6.16
CA LYS A 202 -11.09 12.82 6.43
C LYS A 202 -11.46 11.98 7.65
N ARG A 203 -12.00 12.64 8.68
CA ARG A 203 -12.44 12.00 9.94
C ARG A 203 -11.35 11.10 10.55
N GLY A 204 -10.10 11.56 10.55
CA GLY A 204 -8.95 10.83 11.10
C GLY A 204 -8.40 9.71 10.21
N LYS A 205 -8.98 9.48 9.02
CA LYS A 205 -8.46 8.51 8.04
C LYS A 205 -7.73 9.22 6.90
N SER A 206 -6.58 8.69 6.50
CA SER A 206 -5.80 9.19 5.38
C SER A 206 -6.23 8.51 4.08
N PHE A 207 -6.27 9.26 2.99
CA PHE A 207 -6.64 8.78 1.68
C PHE A 207 -5.65 9.26 0.62
N LEU A 208 -5.36 8.41 -0.36
CA LEU A 208 -4.64 8.74 -1.58
C LEU A 208 -5.60 8.66 -2.76
N THR A 209 -5.63 9.67 -3.61
CA THR A 209 -6.40 9.66 -4.85
C THR A 209 -5.48 10.00 -6.02
N VAL A 210 -5.43 9.14 -7.04
CA VAL A 210 -4.71 9.46 -8.29
C VAL A 210 -5.60 10.40 -9.11
N LEU A 211 -5.18 11.65 -9.28
CA LEU A 211 -5.91 12.65 -10.06
C LEU A 211 -5.58 12.60 -11.55
N LYS A 212 -4.34 12.24 -11.88
CA LYS A 212 -3.83 12.14 -13.25
C LYS A 212 -2.73 11.09 -13.29
N ALA A 213 -2.71 10.31 -14.37
CA ALA A 213 -1.62 9.39 -14.69
C ALA A 213 -1.48 9.30 -16.21
N GLU A 214 -0.55 10.09 -16.77
CA GLU A 214 -0.36 10.18 -18.21
C GLU A 214 0.19 8.86 -18.78
N ARG A 215 -0.30 8.48 -19.97
CA ARG A 215 0.06 7.26 -20.69
C ARG A 215 -0.19 5.96 -19.91
N ARG A 216 -1.11 6.00 -18.94
CA ARG A 216 -1.52 4.85 -18.14
C ARG A 216 -3.03 4.68 -18.22
N ASN A 217 -3.48 3.45 -18.45
CA ASN A 217 -4.90 3.13 -18.39
C ASN A 217 -5.24 2.66 -16.97
N ILE A 218 -5.54 3.61 -16.09
CA ILE A 218 -5.88 3.35 -14.69
C ILE A 218 -7.38 3.56 -14.53
N GLU A 219 -8.14 2.48 -14.37
CA GLU A 219 -9.59 2.54 -14.11
C GLU A 219 -9.93 3.27 -12.79
N ALA A 220 -8.96 3.38 -11.89
CA ALA A 220 -9.11 3.96 -10.57
C ALA A 220 -8.81 5.48 -10.47
N ILE A 221 -8.60 6.20 -11.58
CA ILE A 221 -8.40 7.66 -11.53
C ILE A 221 -9.61 8.32 -10.84
N GLY A 222 -9.33 9.18 -9.86
CA GLY A 222 -10.34 9.86 -9.05
C GLY A 222 -10.94 9.01 -7.92
N LYS A 223 -10.62 7.71 -7.81
CA LYS A 223 -11.05 6.86 -6.69
C LYS A 223 -10.12 7.08 -5.48
N PRO A 224 -10.65 7.45 -4.30
CA PRO A 224 -9.86 7.53 -3.08
C PRO A 224 -9.59 6.14 -2.51
N PHE A 225 -8.33 5.90 -2.11
CA PHE A 225 -7.88 4.70 -1.42
C PHE A 225 -7.47 5.06 0.00
N SER A 226 -8.10 4.46 1.01
CA SER A 226 -7.67 4.67 2.39
C SER A 226 -6.34 3.98 2.64
N TYR A 227 -5.52 4.61 3.46
CA TYR A 227 -4.29 4.03 3.97
C TYR A 227 -4.05 4.45 5.41
N TRP A 228 -3.28 3.63 6.12
CA TRP A 228 -2.78 3.92 7.44
C TRP A 228 -1.28 3.64 7.48
N THR A 229 -0.63 4.09 8.54
CA THR A 229 0.83 4.03 8.66
C THR A 229 1.22 3.21 9.88
N LYS A 230 2.24 2.38 9.74
CA LYS A 230 2.89 1.66 10.84
C LYS A 230 4.36 2.04 10.87
N GLY A 231 4.71 3.05 11.65
CA GLY A 231 6.03 3.68 11.52
C GLY A 231 6.18 4.32 10.15
N ALA A 232 7.19 3.90 9.38
CA ALA A 232 7.45 4.40 8.02
C ALA A 232 6.70 3.62 6.91
N ASP A 233 6.07 2.50 7.26
CA ASP A 233 5.36 1.67 6.30
C ASP A 233 3.97 2.23 6.03
N ILE A 234 3.62 2.34 4.74
CA ILE A 234 2.30 2.78 4.26
C ILE A 234 1.50 1.54 3.85
N ILE A 235 0.35 1.34 4.50
CA ILE A 235 -0.49 0.18 4.29
C ILE A 235 -1.84 0.67 3.79
N PHE A 236 -2.15 0.31 2.55
CA PHE A 236 -3.42 0.64 1.94
C PHE A 236 -4.50 -0.36 2.35
N GLU A 237 -5.65 0.18 2.71
CA GLU A 237 -6.92 -0.52 2.69
C GLU A 237 -7.43 -0.46 1.24
N PHE A 238 -6.74 -1.14 0.32
CA PHE A 238 -7.46 -1.54 -0.89
C PHE A 238 -8.65 -2.34 -0.40
N GLU A 239 -9.85 -2.00 -0.90
CA GLU A 239 -10.93 -2.98 -0.88
C GLU A 239 -10.29 -4.26 -1.45
N LYS A 240 -9.96 -5.23 -0.59
CA LYS A 240 -9.82 -6.63 -1.04
C LYS A 240 -11.02 -6.80 -1.95
N PRO A 241 -10.85 -7.22 -3.22
CA PRO A 241 -11.94 -7.25 -4.18
C PRO A 241 -13.11 -7.86 -3.44
N THR A 242 -14.11 -7.02 -3.14
CA THR A 242 -15.28 -7.47 -2.41
C THR A 242 -15.78 -8.62 -3.26
N PRO A 243 -15.91 -9.84 -2.72
CA PRO A 243 -16.29 -10.98 -3.53
C PRO A 243 -17.63 -10.62 -4.18
N SER A 244 -17.60 -10.31 -5.47
CA SER A 244 -18.68 -9.79 -6.31
C SER A 244 -19.31 -8.45 -5.86
N LYS A 245 -19.75 -7.64 -6.83
CA LYS A 245 -20.74 -6.56 -6.58
C LYS A 245 -21.93 -7.19 -5.84
N ILE A 246 -22.15 -6.82 -4.59
CA ILE A 246 -23.37 -7.16 -3.86
C ILE A 246 -24.55 -6.63 -4.69
N ASN A 247 -25.30 -7.52 -5.33
CA ASN A 247 -26.40 -7.13 -6.22
C ASN A 247 -27.71 -6.93 -5.42
N LEU A 248 -27.62 -6.10 -4.38
CA LEU A 248 -28.71 -5.83 -3.42
C LEU A 248 -29.98 -5.35 -4.14
N GLY A 249 -29.83 -4.45 -5.12
CA GLY A 249 -30.96 -3.92 -5.88
C GLY A 249 -31.73 -4.99 -6.65
N SER A 250 -31.02 -5.92 -7.29
CA SER A 250 -31.66 -7.03 -8.02
C SER A 250 -32.41 -7.99 -7.10
N ARG A 251 -31.83 -8.32 -5.94
CA ARG A 251 -32.43 -9.22 -4.94
C ARG A 251 -33.64 -8.58 -4.28
N LEU A 252 -33.58 -7.27 -4.00
CA LEU A 252 -34.71 -6.50 -3.51
C LEU A 252 -35.86 -6.51 -4.53
N LYS A 253 -35.55 -6.28 -5.81
CA LYS A 253 -36.53 -6.33 -6.89
C LYS A 253 -37.17 -7.71 -7.01
N GLU A 254 -36.37 -8.77 -6.96
CA GLU A 254 -36.82 -10.16 -7.04
C GLU A 254 -37.76 -10.52 -5.88
N ILE A 255 -37.36 -10.25 -4.63
CA ILE A 255 -38.19 -10.60 -3.47
C ILE A 255 -39.45 -9.74 -3.40
N ARG A 256 -39.37 -8.47 -3.80
CA ARG A 256 -40.54 -7.61 -3.93
C ARG A 256 -41.54 -8.17 -4.95
N GLN A 257 -41.05 -8.55 -6.13
CA GLN A 257 -41.89 -9.14 -7.18
C GLN A 257 -42.48 -10.48 -6.75
N LYS A 258 -41.71 -11.32 -6.07
CA LYS A 258 -42.18 -12.61 -5.51
C LYS A 258 -43.30 -12.44 -4.49
N ASN A 259 -43.31 -11.34 -3.76
CA ASN A 259 -44.36 -10.96 -2.81
C ASN A 259 -45.47 -10.09 -3.44
N ASN A 260 -45.49 -9.95 -4.77
CA ASN A 260 -46.48 -9.16 -5.53
C ASN A 260 -46.64 -7.70 -5.08
N LEU A 261 -45.58 -7.09 -4.51
CA LEU A 261 -45.62 -5.69 -4.08
C LEU A 261 -45.12 -4.75 -5.19
N SER A 262 -45.75 -3.60 -5.35
CA SER A 262 -45.21 -2.50 -6.15
C SER A 262 -44.09 -1.76 -5.41
N GLN A 263 -43.28 -0.98 -6.14
CA GLN A 263 -42.27 -0.11 -5.52
C GLN A 263 -42.91 0.92 -4.58
N LYS A 264 -44.14 1.38 -4.88
CA LYS A 264 -44.90 2.32 -4.05
C LYS A 264 -45.36 1.68 -2.75
N GLU A 265 -45.89 0.47 -2.79
CA GLU A 265 -46.32 -0.27 -1.58
C GLU A 265 -45.11 -0.61 -0.70
N THR A 266 -44.02 -1.08 -1.30
CA THR A 266 -42.77 -1.36 -0.57
C THR A 266 -42.22 -0.09 0.09
N ALA A 267 -42.24 1.03 -0.62
CA ALA A 267 -41.82 2.32 -0.08
C ALA A 267 -42.66 2.75 1.12
N SER A 268 -43.98 2.58 1.05
CA SER A 268 -44.90 2.89 2.16
C SER A 268 -44.63 2.02 3.39
N LEU A 269 -44.37 0.73 3.20
CA LEU A 269 -44.09 -0.20 4.29
C LEU A 269 -42.76 0.13 4.97
N VAL A 270 -41.73 0.47 4.19
CA VAL A 270 -40.39 0.82 4.71
C VAL A 270 -40.38 2.24 5.32
N GLY A 271 -41.22 3.16 4.85
CA GLY A 271 -41.24 4.56 5.26
C GLY A 271 -40.30 5.44 4.45
N VAL A 272 -40.16 5.15 3.15
CA VAL A 272 -39.36 5.91 2.19
C VAL A 272 -40.20 6.31 0.97
N THR A 273 -39.65 7.06 0.01
CA THR A 273 -40.36 7.38 -1.24
C THR A 273 -40.25 6.23 -2.24
N SER A 274 -41.20 6.17 -3.20
CA SER A 274 -41.14 5.20 -4.30
C SER A 274 -39.89 5.39 -5.18
N SER A 275 -39.39 6.64 -5.31
CA SER A 275 -38.13 6.92 -6.00
C SER A 275 -36.95 6.27 -5.27
N THR A 276 -36.92 6.28 -3.94
CA THR A 276 -35.87 5.62 -3.14
C THR A 276 -35.83 4.13 -3.42
N ILE A 277 -36.98 3.44 -3.43
CA ILE A 277 -37.03 2.00 -3.76
C ILE A 277 -36.55 1.76 -5.20
N SER A 278 -36.97 2.59 -6.17
CA SER A 278 -36.52 2.47 -7.55
C SER A 278 -35.01 2.69 -7.72
N GLN A 279 -34.45 3.69 -7.01
CA GLN A 279 -33.02 3.98 -6.99
C GLN A 279 -32.21 2.85 -6.31
N ILE A 280 -32.77 2.20 -5.28
CA ILE A 280 -32.16 1.02 -4.66
C ILE A 280 -32.17 -0.17 -5.64
N GLU A 281 -33.30 -0.46 -6.27
CA GLU A 281 -33.43 -1.60 -7.21
C GLU A 281 -32.56 -1.46 -8.45
N SER A 282 -32.31 -0.23 -8.89
CA SER A 282 -31.41 0.09 -10.01
C SER A 282 -29.94 0.23 -9.58
N ASN A 283 -29.60 -0.08 -8.33
CA ASN A 283 -28.26 0.06 -7.74
C ASN A 283 -27.68 1.49 -7.83
N GLN A 284 -28.53 2.52 -7.92
CA GLN A 284 -28.11 3.93 -7.92
C GLN A 284 -27.79 4.43 -6.50
N ILE A 285 -28.51 3.92 -5.49
CA ILE A 285 -28.27 4.21 -4.08
C ILE A 285 -28.34 2.92 -3.25
N TYR A 286 -27.69 2.91 -2.09
CA TYR A 286 -27.86 1.85 -1.10
C TYR A 286 -28.88 2.27 -0.03
N PRO A 287 -29.68 1.32 0.51
CA PRO A 287 -30.56 1.62 1.64
C PRO A 287 -29.73 1.95 2.89
N SER A 288 -30.27 2.80 3.77
CA SER A 288 -29.71 2.95 5.11
C SER A 288 -29.88 1.65 5.91
N LEU A 289 -29.04 1.41 6.92
CA LEU A 289 -29.15 0.22 7.77
C LEU A 289 -30.57 0.04 8.38
N PRO A 290 -31.24 1.09 8.90
CA PRO A 290 -32.62 0.96 9.36
C PRO A 290 -33.60 0.55 8.25
N ALA A 291 -33.46 1.11 7.04
CA ALA A 291 -34.31 0.73 5.92
C ALA A 291 -34.06 -0.73 5.49
N LEU A 292 -32.81 -1.19 5.53
CA LEU A 292 -32.43 -2.55 5.19
C LEU A 292 -32.95 -3.58 6.20
N LEU A 293 -32.85 -3.29 7.50
CA LEU A 293 -33.43 -4.13 8.56
C LEU A 293 -34.95 -4.24 8.43
N LYS A 294 -35.61 -3.12 8.14
CA LYS A 294 -37.05 -3.08 7.94
C LYS A 294 -37.50 -3.82 6.68
N LEU A 295 -36.73 -3.73 5.60
CA LEU A 295 -36.93 -4.55 4.40
C LEU A 295 -36.81 -6.05 4.72
N ALA A 296 -35.79 -6.44 5.50
CA ALA A 296 -35.61 -7.82 5.93
C ALA A 296 -36.81 -8.34 6.76
N GLU A 297 -37.32 -7.50 7.66
CA GLU A 297 -38.51 -7.78 8.47
C GLU A 297 -39.77 -7.92 7.61
N ILE A 298 -40.06 -6.95 6.73
CA ILE A 298 -41.23 -6.96 5.83
C ILE A 298 -41.26 -8.21 4.96
N PHE A 299 -40.10 -8.64 4.46
CA PHE A 299 -40.00 -9.82 3.61
C PHE A 299 -39.73 -11.12 4.38
N SER A 300 -39.63 -11.08 5.71
CA SER A 300 -39.34 -12.23 6.57
C SER A 300 -38.09 -13.01 6.13
N ILE A 301 -37.00 -12.28 5.86
CA ILE A 301 -35.70 -12.84 5.45
C ILE A 301 -34.60 -12.43 6.42
N ASP A 302 -33.55 -13.24 6.47
CA ASP A 302 -32.31 -12.82 7.14
C ASP A 302 -31.64 -11.69 6.35
N ILE A 303 -31.05 -10.71 7.04
CA ILE A 303 -30.41 -9.56 6.39
C ILE A 303 -29.28 -9.98 5.45
N SER A 304 -28.61 -11.11 5.73
CA SER A 304 -27.57 -11.71 4.89
C SER A 304 -28.07 -12.07 3.49
N TYR A 305 -29.38 -12.29 3.31
CA TYR A 305 -29.98 -12.57 2.00
C TYR A 305 -29.64 -11.50 0.96
N PHE A 306 -29.59 -10.22 1.36
CA PHE A 306 -29.24 -9.10 0.48
C PHE A 306 -27.75 -9.07 0.11
N PHE A 307 -26.91 -9.78 0.87
CA PHE A 307 -25.45 -9.81 0.75
C PHE A 307 -24.90 -11.10 0.19
N GLN A 308 -25.74 -12.13 0.03
CA GLN A 308 -25.33 -13.37 -0.63
C GLN A 308 -24.89 -13.06 -2.07
N ALA A 309 -23.60 -13.26 -2.34
CA ALA A 309 -23.07 -13.13 -3.68
C ALA A 309 -23.85 -14.06 -4.63
N SER A 310 -24.39 -13.54 -5.73
CA SER A 310 -24.85 -14.39 -6.83
C SER A 310 -23.61 -14.93 -7.53
N LEU A 311 -22.93 -15.87 -6.88
CA LEU A 311 -21.81 -16.58 -7.45
C LEU A 311 -22.38 -17.51 -8.52
N LYS A 312 -22.49 -17.00 -9.75
CA LYS A 312 -22.02 -17.79 -10.88
C LYS A 312 -20.48 -17.83 -10.80
N GLU A 313 -19.95 -18.30 -9.68
CA GLU A 313 -18.61 -18.88 -9.69
C GLU A 313 -18.78 -20.22 -10.38
N ASP A 314 -17.90 -20.49 -11.34
CA ASP A 314 -17.64 -21.88 -11.72
C ASP A 314 -17.32 -22.61 -10.42
N LYS A 315 -18.28 -23.39 -9.89
CA LYS A 315 -18.10 -24.14 -8.66
C LYS A 315 -16.95 -25.13 -8.89
N LYS A 316 -15.74 -24.71 -8.57
CA LYS A 316 -14.55 -25.55 -8.63
C LYS A 316 -14.60 -26.44 -7.39
N PHE A 317 -15.04 -27.68 -7.57
CA PHE A 317 -15.07 -28.68 -6.49
C PHE A 317 -13.76 -29.46 -6.39
N ILE A 318 -12.91 -29.37 -7.41
CA ILE A 318 -11.67 -30.14 -7.52
C ILE A 318 -10.49 -29.17 -7.58
N PHE A 319 -9.56 -29.33 -6.65
CA PHE A 319 -8.34 -28.52 -6.56
C PHE A 319 -7.12 -29.42 -6.76
N LYS A 320 -6.19 -29.00 -7.61
CA LYS A 320 -4.97 -29.75 -7.89
C LYS A 320 -3.85 -29.28 -6.98
N TRP A 321 -3.03 -30.20 -6.48
CA TRP A 321 -1.81 -29.85 -5.72
C TRP A 321 -0.85 -28.96 -6.51
N ALA A 322 -0.82 -29.09 -7.84
CA ALA A 322 -0.03 -28.23 -8.72
C ALA A 322 -0.45 -26.74 -8.68
N ASP A 323 -1.69 -26.45 -8.25
CA ASP A 323 -2.21 -25.09 -8.13
C ASP A 323 -1.84 -24.46 -6.75
N ALA A 324 -1.21 -25.23 -5.84
CA ALA A 324 -0.85 -24.76 -4.51
C ALA A 324 0.24 -23.68 -4.58
N LYS A 325 0.05 -22.59 -3.83
CA LYS A 325 0.97 -21.45 -3.80
C LYS A 325 1.83 -21.50 -2.55
N GLU A 326 3.12 -21.21 -2.68
CA GLU A 326 4.01 -21.11 -1.53
C GLU A 326 3.47 -20.11 -0.50
N THR A 327 3.52 -20.49 0.77
CA THR A 327 3.12 -19.66 1.90
C THR A 327 4.19 -19.76 2.98
N ASN A 328 4.35 -18.69 3.76
CA ASN A 328 5.26 -18.73 4.90
C ASN A 328 4.63 -19.55 6.04
N LEU A 329 5.41 -20.49 6.59
CA LEU A 329 5.08 -21.26 7.80
C LEU A 329 5.89 -20.71 8.97
N SER A 330 5.35 -19.74 9.71
CA SER A 330 6.04 -19.10 10.83
C SER A 330 7.48 -18.63 10.48
N ASP A 331 8.33 -18.32 11.45
CA ASP A 331 9.75 -17.95 11.22
C ASP A 331 10.66 -19.18 11.03
N LEU A 332 10.14 -20.27 10.48
CA LEU A 332 10.88 -21.53 10.32
C LEU A 332 11.80 -21.47 9.08
N PRO A 333 13.02 -22.05 9.14
CA PRO A 333 13.95 -22.03 8.01
C PRO A 333 13.38 -22.77 6.79
N LYS A 334 13.28 -22.07 5.65
CA LYS A 334 12.75 -22.62 4.38
C LYS A 334 13.52 -23.84 3.85
N GLU A 335 14.79 -23.95 4.23
CA GLU A 335 15.65 -25.10 3.93
C GLU A 335 15.26 -26.38 4.68
N ASN A 336 14.46 -26.26 5.75
CA ASN A 336 14.03 -27.39 6.56
C ASN A 336 12.57 -27.78 6.29
N ILE A 337 11.72 -26.80 5.99
CA ILE A 337 10.29 -26.99 5.81
C ILE A 337 9.73 -25.99 4.80
N THR A 338 8.83 -26.45 3.93
CA THR A 338 8.08 -25.59 3.02
C THR A 338 6.59 -25.81 3.18
N GLY A 339 5.83 -24.73 3.17
CA GLY A 339 4.37 -24.77 3.15
C GLY A 339 3.81 -24.26 1.84
N ARG A 340 2.80 -24.95 1.32
CA ARG A 340 2.04 -24.52 0.16
C ARG A 340 0.56 -24.47 0.53
N PHE A 341 -0.07 -23.32 0.35
CA PHE A 341 -1.49 -23.15 0.56
C PHE A 341 -2.26 -23.55 -0.70
N LEU A 342 -3.29 -24.38 -0.56
CA LEU A 342 -4.18 -24.74 -1.66
C LEU A 342 -5.15 -23.58 -1.92
N ALA A 343 -4.63 -22.57 -2.59
CA ALA A 343 -5.25 -21.27 -2.81
C ALA A 343 -6.39 -21.32 -3.84
N SER A 344 -7.55 -21.84 -3.46
CA SER A 344 -8.82 -21.67 -4.19
C SER A 344 -10.08 -22.09 -3.40
N LEU A 345 -10.00 -22.35 -2.09
CA LEU A 345 -11.23 -22.49 -1.31
C LEU A 345 -11.95 -21.13 -1.19
N PRO A 346 -13.29 -21.10 -1.20
CA PRO A 346 -14.06 -19.87 -1.04
C PRO A 346 -13.62 -19.08 0.20
N PHE A 347 -13.68 -17.75 0.12
CA PHE A 347 -13.25 -16.82 1.18
C PHE A 347 -13.96 -17.03 2.53
N GLU A 348 -15.12 -17.71 2.50
CA GLU A 348 -15.93 -18.07 3.68
C GLU A 348 -15.63 -19.46 4.26
N SER A 349 -14.65 -20.20 3.71
CA SER A 349 -14.31 -21.50 4.27
C SER A 349 -13.62 -21.33 5.62
N THR A 350 -14.23 -21.93 6.65
CA THR A 350 -13.60 -22.11 7.96
C THR A 350 -12.38 -23.02 7.90
N ILE A 351 -12.17 -23.71 6.77
CA ILE A 351 -11.15 -24.74 6.57
C ILE A 351 -10.01 -24.17 5.71
N LYS A 352 -8.77 -24.32 6.17
CA LYS A 352 -7.56 -23.94 5.41
C LYS A 352 -6.63 -25.14 5.24
N PRO A 353 -6.54 -25.71 4.02
CA PRO A 353 -5.66 -26.81 3.72
C PRO A 353 -4.29 -26.34 3.20
N TYR A 354 -3.26 -27.00 3.69
CA TYR A 354 -1.85 -26.77 3.41
C TYR A 354 -1.19 -28.09 3.02
N LEU A 355 -0.26 -28.04 2.08
CA LEU A 355 0.73 -29.09 1.87
C LEU A 355 2.01 -28.67 2.57
N ILE A 356 2.50 -29.52 3.46
CA ILE A 356 3.71 -29.27 4.23
C ILE A 356 4.73 -30.32 3.84
N ASP A 357 5.91 -29.88 3.41
CA ASP A 357 7.02 -30.76 3.08
C ASP A 357 8.16 -30.51 4.07
N ILE A 358 8.61 -31.55 4.78
CA ILE A 358 9.78 -31.49 5.68
C ILE A 358 10.94 -32.19 4.98
N ALA A 359 12.05 -31.47 4.80
CA ALA A 359 13.21 -31.97 4.07
C ALA A 359 13.88 -33.18 4.76
N PRO A 360 14.62 -34.02 4.00
CA PRO A 360 15.32 -35.19 4.53
C PRO A 360 16.24 -34.85 5.71
N HIS A 361 16.27 -35.71 6.73
CA HIS A 361 17.14 -35.57 7.91
C HIS A 361 16.96 -34.27 8.71
N LYS A 362 15.84 -33.57 8.54
CA LYS A 362 15.58 -32.29 9.20
C LYS A 362 14.71 -32.43 10.44
N LYS A 363 14.99 -31.53 11.39
CA LYS A 363 14.25 -31.33 12.64
C LYS A 363 13.60 -29.97 12.63
N ILE A 364 12.33 -29.92 12.98
CA ILE A 364 11.56 -28.69 13.15
C ILE A 364 11.28 -28.53 14.64
N SER A 365 11.71 -27.40 15.20
CA SER A 365 11.43 -27.02 16.58
C SER A 365 10.13 -26.22 16.61
N GLY A 366 9.14 -26.73 17.34
CA GLY A 366 7.82 -26.12 17.46
C GLY A 366 6.82 -26.52 16.36
N HIS A 367 5.64 -25.92 16.45
CA HIS A 367 4.51 -26.19 15.54
C HIS A 367 4.53 -25.27 14.31
N PHE A 368 3.85 -25.68 13.24
CA PHE A 368 3.88 -24.97 11.95
C PHE A 368 3.12 -23.63 11.98
N PHE A 369 2.10 -23.51 12.85
CA PHE A 369 1.21 -22.36 12.90
C PHE A 369 1.05 -21.81 14.32
N ASN A 370 1.00 -20.49 14.44
CA ASN A 370 0.70 -19.76 15.69
C ASN A 370 -0.79 -19.40 15.76
N HIS A 371 -1.66 -20.37 16.03
CA HIS A 371 -3.09 -20.09 16.26
C HIS A 371 -3.73 -21.12 17.21
N LYS A 372 -4.83 -20.73 17.85
CA LYS A 372 -5.66 -21.61 18.69
C LYS A 372 -6.87 -22.06 17.88
N GLY A 373 -6.97 -23.34 17.56
CA GLY A 373 -8.06 -23.92 16.79
C GLY A 373 -7.86 -25.43 16.59
N GLU A 374 -8.89 -26.09 16.04
CA GLU A 374 -8.78 -27.50 15.67
C GLU A 374 -8.00 -27.66 14.38
N GLU A 375 -7.09 -28.65 14.37
CA GLU A 375 -6.21 -28.95 13.26
C GLU A 375 -6.19 -30.45 12.98
N LEU A 376 -6.06 -30.80 11.71
CA LEU A 376 -6.02 -32.17 11.23
C LEU A 376 -4.90 -32.34 10.21
N GLY A 377 -3.97 -33.24 10.50
CA GLY A 377 -2.86 -33.61 9.63
C GLY A 377 -3.00 -35.04 9.13
N VAL A 378 -2.62 -35.31 7.88
CA VAL A 378 -2.45 -36.67 7.36
C VAL A 378 -1.06 -36.78 6.76
N LEU A 379 -0.29 -37.79 7.18
CA LEU A 379 1.01 -38.07 6.57
C LEU A 379 0.81 -38.76 5.22
N LEU A 380 1.19 -38.09 4.14
CA LEU A 380 0.99 -38.57 2.77
C LEU A 380 2.15 -39.44 2.28
N SER A 381 3.37 -39.22 2.78
CA SER A 381 4.56 -39.99 2.38
C SER A 381 5.61 -40.08 3.49
N GLY A 382 6.25 -41.25 3.59
CA GLY A 382 7.35 -41.55 4.51
C GLY A 382 6.89 -41.80 5.96
N THR A 383 7.82 -41.62 6.91
CA THR A 383 7.56 -41.72 8.35
C THR A 383 8.08 -40.48 9.08
N LEU A 384 7.36 -40.01 10.09
CA LEU A 384 7.66 -38.77 10.78
C LEU A 384 7.60 -38.97 12.29
N ASP A 385 8.63 -38.57 13.01
CA ASP A 385 8.60 -38.56 14.47
C ASP A 385 8.07 -37.22 14.97
N MET A 386 7.04 -37.25 15.81
CA MET A 386 6.39 -36.08 16.40
C MET A 386 6.53 -36.15 17.93
N THR A 387 6.96 -35.07 18.57
CA THR A 387 6.98 -34.95 20.02
C THR A 387 5.92 -33.98 20.50
N ILE A 388 5.02 -34.43 21.36
CA ILE A 388 3.97 -33.61 21.97
C ILE A 388 3.84 -33.98 23.45
N ASP A 389 3.80 -32.98 24.32
CA ASP A 389 3.78 -33.14 25.79
C ASP A 389 4.86 -34.10 26.35
N GLY A 390 6.05 -34.09 25.72
CA GLY A 390 7.19 -34.93 26.10
C GLY A 390 7.11 -36.40 25.64
N ILE A 391 6.04 -36.78 24.93
CA ILE A 391 5.85 -38.12 24.38
C ILE A 391 6.20 -38.11 22.88
N GLU A 392 6.99 -39.09 22.44
CA GLU A 392 7.37 -39.26 21.04
C GLU A 392 6.42 -40.26 20.35
N TYR A 393 5.88 -39.86 19.20
CA TYR A 393 4.99 -40.65 18.36
C TYR A 393 5.65 -40.86 17.00
N ASN A 394 5.69 -42.11 16.55
CA ASN A 394 6.11 -42.44 15.18
C ASN A 394 4.87 -42.45 14.29
N VAL A 395 4.74 -41.42 13.44
CA VAL A 395 3.64 -41.25 12.49
C VAL A 395 4.02 -41.92 11.18
N LYS A 396 3.16 -42.80 10.67
CA LYS A 396 3.34 -43.54 9.42
C LYS A 396 2.43 -42.99 8.34
N GLN A 397 2.77 -43.27 7.09
CA GLN A 397 1.95 -42.89 5.95
C GLN A 397 0.51 -43.40 6.12
N GLY A 398 -0.46 -42.49 5.94
CA GLY A 398 -1.88 -42.74 6.14
C GLY A 398 -2.39 -42.42 7.56
N ASP A 399 -1.50 -42.21 8.53
CA ASP A 399 -1.91 -41.86 9.89
C ASP A 399 -2.50 -40.44 9.95
N LEU A 400 -3.50 -40.29 10.81
CA LEU A 400 -4.22 -39.06 11.09
C LEU A 400 -3.72 -38.44 12.40
N ILE A 401 -3.34 -37.17 12.34
CA ILE A 401 -2.99 -36.35 13.49
C ILE A 401 -4.15 -35.39 13.72
N TYR A 402 -4.70 -35.36 14.94
CA TYR A 402 -5.73 -34.40 15.33
C TYR A 402 -5.25 -33.63 16.55
N LEU A 403 -5.27 -32.29 16.46
CA LEU A 403 -4.87 -31.39 17.52
C LEU A 403 -6.02 -30.42 17.78
N SER A 404 -6.51 -30.35 19.01
CA SER A 404 -7.59 -29.42 19.38
C SER A 404 -7.05 -28.14 20.02
N SER A 405 -5.96 -28.26 20.77
CA SER A 405 -5.27 -27.14 21.40
C SER A 405 -3.78 -27.40 21.64
N GLN A 406 -3.29 -28.59 21.32
CA GLN A 406 -1.92 -29.01 21.59
C GLN A 406 -0.96 -28.45 20.54
N THR A 407 0.25 -28.11 20.98
CA THR A 407 1.32 -27.59 20.11
C THR A 407 2.51 -28.55 20.15
N PRO A 408 2.71 -29.38 19.10
CA PRO A 408 3.86 -30.24 19.00
C PRO A 408 5.17 -29.47 19.18
N ALA A 409 6.02 -29.98 20.05
CA ALA A 409 7.28 -29.36 20.40
C ALA A 409 8.36 -29.64 19.34
N LYS A 410 8.22 -30.76 18.62
CA LYS A 410 9.23 -31.20 17.66
C LYS A 410 8.65 -32.09 16.57
N TRP A 411 9.21 -31.96 15.37
CA TRP A 411 9.01 -32.86 14.25
C TRP A 411 10.36 -33.29 13.70
N GLU A 412 10.53 -34.55 13.30
CA GLU A 412 11.78 -35.07 12.76
C GLU A 412 11.55 -36.03 11.59
N ASN A 413 12.05 -35.63 10.42
CA ASN A 413 12.13 -36.51 9.26
C ASN A 413 13.47 -37.25 9.29
N LYS A 414 13.45 -38.57 9.54
CA LYS A 414 14.65 -39.44 9.52
C LYS A 414 14.88 -40.14 8.17
N ASN A 415 14.06 -39.85 7.16
CA ASN A 415 14.14 -40.48 5.85
C ASN A 415 15.12 -39.73 4.93
N ASP A 416 15.60 -40.42 3.88
CA ASP A 416 16.40 -39.84 2.79
C ASP A 416 15.57 -39.02 1.78
N SER A 417 14.24 -39.08 1.90
CA SER A 417 13.29 -38.34 1.06
C SER A 417 12.46 -37.35 1.89
N PRO A 418 11.95 -36.25 1.28
CA PRO A 418 11.02 -35.37 1.96
C PRO A 418 9.77 -36.13 2.40
N VAL A 419 9.28 -35.81 3.59
CA VAL A 419 7.96 -36.26 4.07
C VAL A 419 6.94 -35.18 3.80
N GLN A 420 5.77 -35.58 3.30
CA GLN A 420 4.70 -34.66 2.93
C GLN A 420 3.48 -34.87 3.82
N LEU A 421 2.90 -33.79 4.33
CA LEU A 421 1.66 -33.78 5.08
C LEU A 421 0.60 -32.97 4.34
N LEU A 422 -0.64 -33.46 4.36
CA LEU A 422 -1.82 -32.62 4.19
C LEU A 422 -2.23 -32.11 5.56
N TRP A 423 -2.18 -30.79 5.76
CA TRP A 423 -2.53 -30.16 7.02
C TRP A 423 -3.74 -29.25 6.84
N VAL A 424 -4.71 -29.35 7.74
CA VAL A 424 -5.97 -28.63 7.65
C VAL A 424 -6.19 -27.90 8.95
N THR A 425 -6.40 -26.59 8.89
CA THR A 425 -6.75 -25.80 10.07
C THR A 425 -8.19 -25.31 10.00
N VAL A 426 -8.86 -25.27 11.15
CA VAL A 426 -10.25 -24.80 11.27
C VAL A 426 -10.29 -23.51 12.07
N ASN A 427 -10.68 -22.41 11.42
CA ASN A 427 -10.87 -21.11 12.06
C ASN A 427 -12.36 -20.89 12.34
N TYR A 428 -12.74 -20.84 13.61
CA TYR A 428 -14.04 -20.32 14.02
C TYR A 428 -14.00 -18.79 13.98
N LEU A 429 -14.91 -18.18 13.24
CA LEU A 429 -15.21 -16.76 13.39
C LEU A 429 -16.02 -16.63 14.70
N LEU A 430 -15.38 -16.14 15.76
CA LEU A 430 -16.08 -15.69 16.98
C LEU A 430 -16.53 -14.24 16.82
#